data_AF-A0A3D5HYF0-F1
#
_entry.id   AF-A0A3D5HYF0-F1
#
_cell.length_a   1.000
_cell.length_b   1.000
_cell.length_c   1.000
_cell.angle_alpha   90.00
_cell.angle_beta   90.00
_cell.angle_gamma   90.00
#
_symmetry.space_group_name_H-M   'P 1'
#
loop_
_entity.id
_entity.type
_entity.pdbx_description
1 polymer ?
#
loop_
_entity_poly.entity_id
_entity_poly.type
_entity_poly.pdbx_seq_one_letter_code
_entity_poly.pdbx_strand_id
1 'polypeptide(L)'
;MVPLPDPDRLPTQRVFDNPDGFAMAFSEAWEDYERQHPAHGLEREAKLKLVLESLADHPFLQREPEQAQQLVQFRMRLLGY
;
A
#
# COMPACT_ATOMS: atom_id res chain seq x y z
N MET A 1 24.52 -0.35 -35.34
CA MET A 1 24.26 0.63 -34.28
C MET A 1 23.01 0.17 -33.55
N VAL A 2 23.16 -0.41 -32.35
CA VAL A 2 22.00 -0.79 -31.52
C VAL A 2 21.62 0.46 -30.71
N PRO A 3 20.34 0.88 -30.68
CA PRO A 3 19.93 2.02 -29.87
C PRO A 3 20.15 1.69 -28.38
N LEU A 4 20.79 2.62 -27.68
CA LEU A 4 21.04 2.56 -26.25
C LEU A 4 19.68 2.52 -25.51
N PRO A 5 19.45 1.62 -24.55
CA PRO A 5 18.24 1.66 -23.74
C PRO A 5 18.22 2.96 -22.92
N ASP A 6 17.09 3.65 -22.95
CA ASP A 6 16.87 4.91 -22.23
C ASP A 6 17.22 4.76 -20.74
N PRO A 7 18.13 5.58 -20.17
CA PRO A 7 18.48 5.54 -18.76
C PRO A 7 17.34 6.04 -17.85
N ASP A 8 16.28 6.62 -18.43
CA ASP A 8 15.15 7.24 -17.74
C ASP A 8 13.89 6.34 -17.70
N ARG A 9 14.00 5.06 -18.03
CA ARG A 9 12.93 4.12 -17.68
C ARG A 9 13.11 3.69 -16.22
N LEU A 10 13.00 4.65 -15.30
CA LEU A 10 12.65 4.36 -13.92
C LEU A 10 11.49 3.38 -14.00
N PRO A 11 11.59 2.18 -13.40
CA PRO A 11 10.48 1.24 -13.43
C PRO A 11 9.33 1.93 -12.71
N THR A 12 8.39 2.45 -13.50
CA THR A 12 7.05 2.88 -13.10
C THR A 12 6.65 2.04 -11.91
N GLN A 13 6.63 2.68 -10.74
CA GLN A 13 6.17 2.17 -9.44
C GLN A 13 5.81 0.69 -9.56
N ARG A 14 6.79 -0.21 -9.42
CA ARG A 14 6.55 -1.65 -9.62
C ARG A 14 5.50 -2.05 -8.60
N VAL A 15 4.25 -2.10 -9.03
CA VAL A 15 3.15 -2.65 -8.24
C VAL A 15 3.43 -4.14 -8.19
N PHE A 16 4.16 -4.53 -7.16
CA PHE A 16 4.48 -5.93 -6.96
C PHE A 16 3.18 -6.62 -6.53
N ASP A 17 2.81 -7.63 -7.31
CA ASP A 17 1.71 -8.56 -7.00
C ASP A 17 2.14 -9.57 -5.93
N ASN A 18 2.81 -9.09 -4.89
CA ASN A 18 3.37 -9.88 -3.81
C ASN A 18 2.93 -9.25 -2.48
N PRO A 19 2.87 -10.04 -1.39
CA PRO A 19 2.50 -9.57 -0.07
C PRO A 19 3.38 -8.40 0.40
N ASP A 20 4.69 -8.46 0.12
CA ASP A 20 5.63 -7.39 0.43
C ASP A 20 5.36 -6.10 -0.34
N GLY A 21 4.93 -6.23 -1.60
CA GLY A 21 4.54 -5.11 -2.45
C GLY A 21 3.32 -4.38 -1.92
N PHE A 22 2.31 -5.16 -1.56
CA PHE A 22 1.10 -4.67 -0.93
C PHE A 22 1.39 -4.03 0.43
N ALA A 23 2.27 -4.63 1.25
CA ALA A 23 2.66 -4.07 2.54
C ALA A 23 3.42 -2.74 2.42
N MET A 24 4.26 -2.59 1.39
CA MET A 24 4.93 -1.31 1.07
C MET A 24 3.91 -0.26 0.64
N ALA A 25 3.04 -0.57 -0.33
CA ALA A 25 2.01 0.36 -0.80
C ALA A 25 1.04 0.78 0.33
N PHE A 26 0.67 -0.16 1.20
CA PHE A 26 -0.13 0.12 2.39
C PHE A 26 0.58 1.06 3.36
N SER A 27 1.86 0.81 3.65
CA SER A 27 2.61 1.65 4.58
C SER A 27 2.78 3.07 4.04
N GLU A 28 3.08 3.21 2.75
CA GLU A 28 3.24 4.50 2.09
C GLU A 28 1.93 5.30 2.09
N ALA A 29 0.80 4.66 1.72
CA ALA A 29 -0.52 5.28 1.79
C ALA A 29 -0.89 5.62 3.24
N TRP A 30 -0.58 4.75 4.21
CA TRP A 30 -0.87 5.00 5.61
C TRP A 30 -0.08 6.19 6.16
N GLU A 31 1.22 6.30 5.86
CA GLU A 31 2.09 7.40 6.27
C GLU A 31 1.66 8.72 5.63
N ASP A 32 1.33 8.71 4.33
CA ASP A 32 0.81 9.89 3.63
C ASP A 32 -0.49 10.37 4.27
N TYR A 33 -1.41 9.44 4.58
CA TYR A 33 -2.60 9.72 5.37
C TYR A 33 -2.31 10.10 6.84
N GLU A 34 -1.18 9.82 7.48
CA GLU A 34 -0.86 10.43 8.80
C GLU A 34 -0.37 11.86 8.63
N ARG A 35 0.45 12.08 7.59
CA ARG A 35 1.04 13.38 7.30
C ARG A 35 0.02 14.43 6.92
N GLN A 36 -0.97 14.06 6.09
CA GLN A 36 -2.07 14.95 5.70
C GLN A 36 -3.02 15.27 6.86
N HIS A 37 -2.95 14.48 7.93
CA HIS A 37 -3.98 14.39 8.95
C HIS A 37 -3.36 14.23 10.36
N PRO A 38 -2.49 15.17 10.79
CA PRO A 38 -1.64 15.03 11.97
C PRO A 38 -2.37 15.07 13.32
N ALA A 39 -3.69 15.24 13.34
CA ALA A 39 -4.53 15.30 14.54
C ALA A 39 -5.82 14.48 14.38
N HIS A 40 -5.75 13.38 13.64
CA HIS A 40 -6.95 12.60 13.37
C HIS A 40 -7.33 11.71 14.55
N GLY A 41 -8.28 12.20 15.33
CA GLY A 41 -9.18 11.36 16.13
C GLY A 41 -10.15 10.53 15.28
N LEU A 42 -9.87 10.33 13.97
CA LEU A 42 -10.57 9.34 13.17
C LEU A 42 -10.27 7.96 13.75
N GLU A 43 -11.34 7.20 13.97
CA GLU A 43 -11.22 5.81 14.37
C GLU A 43 -10.39 5.06 13.34
N ARG A 44 -9.44 4.26 13.82
CA ARG A 44 -8.47 3.49 13.04
C ARG A 44 -9.10 2.72 11.87
N GLU A 45 -10.34 2.26 12.06
CA GLU A 45 -11.15 1.58 11.06
C GLU A 45 -11.52 2.48 9.87
N ALA A 46 -11.77 3.77 10.07
CA ALA A 46 -12.07 4.72 8.99
C ALA A 46 -10.83 4.94 8.13
N LYS A 47 -9.66 5.11 8.76
CA LYS A 47 -8.38 5.21 8.04
C LYS A 47 -8.06 3.92 7.28
N LEU A 48 -8.29 2.78 7.92
CA LEU A 48 -8.11 1.49 7.28
C LEU A 48 -8.95 1.38 6.02
N LYS A 49 -10.23 1.72 6.08
CA LYS A 49 -11.13 1.69 4.93
C LYS A 49 -10.62 2.56 3.80
N LEU A 50 -10.21 3.80 4.05
CA LEU A 50 -9.67 4.69 3.03
C LEU A 50 -8.40 4.16 2.35
N VAL A 51 -7.48 3.59 3.14
CA VAL A 51 -6.26 2.97 2.61
C VAL A 51 -6.60 1.71 1.84
N LEU A 52 -7.51 0.86 2.33
CA LEU A 52 -7.98 -0.34 1.62
C LEU A 52 -8.72 -0.01 0.32
N GLU A 53 -9.52 1.05 0.30
CA GLU A 53 -10.20 1.57 -0.89
C GLU A 53 -9.18 2.08 -1.92
N SER A 54 -8.14 2.78 -1.46
CA SER A 54 -7.04 3.22 -2.34
C SER A 54 -6.24 2.04 -2.90
N LEU A 55 -6.14 0.95 -2.12
CA LEU A 55 -5.52 -0.31 -2.54
C LEU A 55 -6.51 -1.29 -3.19
N ALA A 56 -7.76 -0.91 -3.40
CA ALA A 56 -8.79 -1.82 -3.91
C ALA A 56 -8.47 -2.32 -5.33
N ASP A 57 -7.76 -1.48 -6.08
CA ASP A 57 -7.28 -1.72 -7.43
C ASP A 57 -5.95 -2.52 -7.46
N HIS A 58 -5.33 -2.81 -6.31
CA HIS A 58 -4.09 -3.58 -6.30
C HIS A 58 -4.34 -5.02 -6.77
N PRO A 59 -3.51 -5.54 -7.70
CA PRO A 59 -3.67 -6.90 -8.23
C PRO A 59 -3.55 -7.95 -7.11
N PHE A 60 -2.75 -7.69 -6.07
CA PHE A 60 -2.61 -8.57 -4.91
C PHE A 60 -3.92 -8.69 -4.12
N LEU A 61 -4.67 -7.60 -3.93
CA LEU A 61 -5.96 -7.64 -3.24
C LEU A 61 -7.02 -8.38 -4.07
N GLN A 62 -6.98 -8.22 -5.40
CA GLN A 62 -7.87 -8.93 -6.33
C GLN A 62 -7.57 -10.44 -6.36
N ARG A 63 -6.28 -10.83 -6.29
CA ARG A 63 -5.86 -12.24 -6.31
C ARG A 63 -6.05 -12.93 -4.96
N GLU A 64 -5.64 -12.30 -3.88
CA GLU A 64 -5.64 -12.88 -2.53
C GLU A 64 -6.22 -11.89 -1.49
N PRO A 65 -7.54 -11.62 -1.54
CA PRO A 65 -8.17 -10.68 -0.62
C PRO A 65 -8.03 -11.10 0.85
N GLU A 66 -8.07 -12.41 1.12
CA GLU A 66 -7.89 -12.94 2.49
C GLU A 66 -6.47 -12.66 3.02
N GLN A 67 -5.42 -12.92 2.22
CA GLN A 67 -4.04 -12.62 2.62
C GLN A 67 -3.81 -11.12 2.80
N ALA A 68 -4.34 -10.30 1.90
CA ALA A 68 -4.27 -8.85 2.01
C ALA A 68 -4.93 -8.35 3.31
N GLN A 69 -6.10 -8.88 3.69
CA GLN A 69 -6.71 -8.56 4.98
C GLN A 69 -5.85 -9.00 6.17
N GLN A 70 -5.24 -10.19 6.11
CA GLN A 70 -4.31 -10.66 7.16
C GLN A 70 -3.09 -9.75 7.28
N LEU A 71 -2.50 -9.32 6.16
CA LEU A 71 -1.37 -8.39 6.13
C LEU A 71 -1.73 -7.04 6.73
N VAL A 72 -2.90 -6.51 6.37
CA VAL A 72 -3.42 -5.26 6.93
C VAL A 72 -3.57 -5.38 8.46
N GLN A 73 -4.21 -6.45 8.95
CA GLN A 73 -4.36 -6.67 10.39
C GLN A 73 -3.02 -6.85 11.10
N PHE A 74 -2.08 -7.56 10.48
CA PHE A 74 -0.73 -7.74 11.00
C PHE A 74 0.01 -6.41 11.09
N ARG A 75 -0.12 -5.55 10.06
CA ARG A 75 0.48 -4.21 10.05
C ARG A 75 -0.10 -3.31 11.14
N MET A 76 -1.41 -3.37 11.36
CA MET A 76 -2.06 -2.64 12.46
C MET A 76 -1.50 -3.07 13.82
N ARG A 77 -1.34 -4.38 14.07
CA ARG A 77 -0.71 -4.86 15.31
C ARG A 77 0.74 -4.39 15.47
N LEU A 78 1.53 -4.38 14.39
CA LEU A 78 2.93 -3.91 14.43
C LEU A 78 3.05 -2.43 14.80
N LEU A 79 2.08 -1.62 14.41
CA LEU A 79 1.99 -0.20 14.77
C LEU A 79 1.50 0.02 16.22
N GLY A 80 1.22 -1.05 16.96
CA GLY A 80 0.81 -0.99 18.37
C GLY A 80 -0.67 -0.69 18.57
N TYR A 81 -1.52 -0.97 17.57
CA TYR A 81 -2.97 -0.76 17.62
C TYR A 81 -3.78 -2.01 17.97
#